data_AF-A0A9Q0H8E8-F1
#
_entry.id   AF-A0A9Q0H8E8-F1
#
_cell.length_a   1.000
_cell.length_b   1.000
_cell.length_c   1.000
_cell.angle_alpha   90.00
_cell.angle_beta   90.00
_cell.angle_gamma   90.00
#
_symmetry.space_group_name_H-M   'P 1'
#
loop_
_entity.id
_entity.type
_entity.pdbx_description
1 polymer ?
#
loop_
_entity_poly.entity_id
_entity_poly.type
_entity_poly.pdbx_seq_one_letter_code
_entity_poly.pdbx_strand_id
1 'polypeptide(L)'
;MGHQSCGALELWNYPTWLRDIVPQNRDGADITDRVDLPALEMYGDDIEQLDLLVGLMAEKKIKGFVISETVFFIFIVMASRRLEADRFFTSYFNEETYTKKGLEWVNTTENLRDVIQRHYPKITEKWMNSSSAFSVWDSLPNTHNPIPLYLRIPH
;
A
#
# COMPACT_ATOMS: atom_id res chain seq x y z
N MET A 1 4.62 -4.21 -14.66
CA MET A 1 3.92 -4.12 -13.36
C MET A 1 2.54 -3.48 -13.50
N GLY A 2 2.40 -2.30 -14.10
CA GLY A 2 1.11 -1.59 -14.17
C GLY A 2 -0.08 -2.37 -14.74
N HIS A 3 0.14 -3.31 -15.66
CA HIS A 3 -0.92 -4.15 -16.26
C HIS A 3 -1.31 -5.39 -15.44
N GLN A 4 -0.68 -5.62 -14.29
CA GLN A 4 -0.90 -6.82 -13.49
C GLN A 4 -1.42 -6.44 -12.11
N SER A 5 -2.48 -7.12 -11.66
CA SER A 5 -2.96 -7.00 -10.28
C SER A 5 -2.00 -7.65 -9.29
N CYS A 6 -1.88 -7.08 -8.10
CA CYS A 6 -1.22 -7.75 -6.98
C CYS A 6 -2.11 -8.87 -6.41
N GLY A 7 -1.53 -9.75 -5.60
CA GLY A 7 -2.29 -10.72 -4.82
C GLY A 7 -3.12 -10.05 -3.72
N ALA A 8 -4.27 -10.64 -3.37
CA ALA A 8 -5.10 -10.19 -2.26
C ALA A 8 -4.49 -10.59 -0.90
N LEU A 9 -4.78 -9.81 0.15
CA LEU A 9 -4.38 -10.12 1.53
C LEU A 9 -5.42 -11.03 2.19
N GLU A 10 -5.39 -12.28 1.75
CA GLU A 10 -6.32 -13.34 2.14
C GLU A 10 -5.54 -14.60 2.53
N LEU A 11 -6.19 -15.47 3.30
CA LEU A 11 -5.63 -16.79 3.60
C LEU A 11 -5.37 -17.58 2.31
N TRP A 12 -4.44 -18.53 2.38
CA TRP A 12 -4.07 -19.42 1.26
C TRP A 12 -3.55 -18.69 0.01
N ASN A 13 -3.22 -17.40 0.11
CA ASN A 13 -2.65 -16.61 -0.98
C ASN A 13 -1.19 -16.20 -0.73
N TYR A 14 -0.50 -16.86 0.21
CA TYR A 14 0.91 -16.62 0.48
C TYR A 14 1.79 -17.30 -0.59
N PRO A 15 2.67 -16.56 -1.29
CA PRO A 15 3.49 -17.14 -2.35
C PRO A 15 4.35 -18.30 -1.85
N THR A 16 4.27 -19.46 -2.51
CA THR A 16 4.98 -20.67 -2.07
C THR A 16 6.50 -20.51 -2.12
N TRP A 17 7.02 -19.72 -3.06
CA TRP A 17 8.45 -19.44 -3.17
C TRP A 17 9.00 -18.67 -1.96
N LEU A 18 8.16 -17.93 -1.21
CA LEU A 18 8.58 -17.25 0.02
C LEU A 18 8.85 -18.21 1.18
N ARG A 19 8.42 -19.48 1.10
CA ARG A 19 8.70 -20.50 2.11
C ARG A 19 10.09 -21.12 1.98
N ASP A 20 10.77 -20.89 0.86
CA ASP A 20 12.09 -21.45 0.56
C ASP A 20 13.06 -20.37 0.06
N ILE A 21 12.97 -19.18 0.66
CA ILE A 21 13.95 -18.11 0.43
C ILE A 21 15.19 -18.34 1.28
N VAL A 22 16.35 -18.01 0.72
CA VAL A 22 17.59 -17.93 1.47
C VAL A 22 17.66 -16.54 2.10
N PRO A 23 17.48 -16.41 3.44
CA PRO A 23 17.59 -15.12 4.10
C PRO A 23 19.06 -14.72 4.21
N GLN A 24 19.33 -13.41 4.19
CA GLN A 24 20.68 -12.86 4.31
C GLN A 24 20.88 -12.21 5.68
N ASN A 25 22.03 -12.48 6.30
CA ASN A 25 22.53 -11.76 7.47
C ASN A 25 22.88 -10.31 7.10
N ARG A 26 23.07 -9.47 8.12
CA ARG A 26 23.55 -8.08 7.94
C ARG A 26 24.86 -7.98 7.16
N ASP A 27 25.70 -8.99 7.27
CA ASP A 27 27.00 -9.08 6.58
C ASP A 27 26.90 -9.69 5.17
N GLY A 28 25.68 -10.00 4.71
CA GLY A 28 25.41 -10.59 3.38
C GLY A 28 25.60 -12.11 3.31
N ALA A 29 25.94 -12.78 4.41
CA ALA A 29 26.04 -14.23 4.48
C ALA A 29 24.66 -14.89 4.55
N ASP A 30 24.50 -16.01 3.85
CA ASP A 30 23.24 -16.77 3.83
C ASP A 30 22.96 -17.43 5.18
N ILE A 31 21.70 -17.35 5.63
CA ILE A 31 21.17 -18.09 6.77
C ILE A 31 20.63 -19.43 6.23
N THR A 32 21.17 -20.54 6.73
CA THR A 32 20.84 -21.89 6.21
C THR A 32 19.55 -22.47 6.78
N ASP A 33 19.02 -21.90 7.87
CA ASP A 33 17.88 -22.43 8.59
C ASP A 33 16.55 -21.95 7.98
N ARG A 34 15.66 -22.92 7.73
CA ARG A 34 14.35 -22.69 7.14
C ARG A 34 13.37 -22.18 8.19
N VAL A 35 12.61 -21.16 7.84
CA VAL A 35 11.46 -20.69 8.64
C VAL A 35 10.20 -20.97 7.83
N ASP A 36 9.37 -21.90 8.29
CA ASP A 36 8.05 -22.18 7.68
C ASP A 36 6.94 -21.42 8.42
N LEU A 37 5.85 -21.10 7.72
CA LEU A 37 4.72 -20.36 8.27
C LEU A 37 3.63 -21.32 8.79
N PRO A 38 3.06 -21.08 9.99
CA PRO A 38 1.97 -21.89 10.53
C PRO A 38 0.66 -21.73 9.73
N ALA A 39 -0.19 -22.75 9.76
CA ALA A 39 -1.49 -22.80 9.07
C ALA A 39 -2.67 -22.89 10.08
N LEU A 40 -3.84 -22.39 9.69
CA LEU A 40 -5.05 -22.29 10.53
C LEU A 40 -5.53 -23.57 11.19
N GLU A 41 -5.29 -24.72 10.57
CA GLU A 41 -5.70 -26.02 11.10
C GLU A 41 -4.96 -26.41 12.39
N MET A 42 -3.90 -25.66 12.76
CA MET A 42 -3.07 -25.94 13.93
C MET A 42 -3.70 -25.49 15.26
N TYR A 43 -4.64 -24.53 15.25
CA TYR A 43 -5.05 -23.83 16.49
C TYR A 43 -6.22 -24.49 17.24
N GLY A 44 -6.88 -25.53 16.67
CA GLY A 44 -8.05 -26.16 17.28
C GLY A 44 -9.22 -25.18 17.48
N ASP A 45 -9.95 -25.31 18.58
CA ASP A 45 -11.09 -24.45 18.94
C ASP A 45 -10.71 -23.27 19.86
N ASP A 46 -9.42 -23.04 20.14
CA ASP A 46 -8.95 -21.97 21.04
C ASP A 46 -8.58 -20.70 20.26
N ILE A 47 -9.48 -19.72 20.26
CA ILE A 47 -9.27 -18.45 19.55
C ILE A 47 -8.08 -17.64 20.08
N GLU A 48 -7.69 -17.82 21.34
CA GLU A 48 -6.57 -17.08 21.95
C GLU A 48 -5.21 -17.55 21.43
N GLN A 49 -5.17 -18.72 20.78
CA GLN A 49 -3.97 -19.21 20.10
C GLN A 49 -3.82 -18.64 18.69
N LEU A 50 -4.85 -17.97 18.15
CA LEU A 50 -4.83 -17.48 16.77
C LEU A 50 -3.74 -16.41 16.60
N ASP A 51 -2.74 -16.73 15.77
CA ASP A 51 -1.68 -15.78 15.44
C ASP A 51 -2.23 -14.53 14.74
N LEU A 52 -1.69 -13.36 15.11
CA LEU A 52 -2.12 -12.07 14.57
C LEU A 52 -2.10 -12.06 13.04
N LEU A 53 -1.00 -12.47 12.40
CA LEU A 53 -0.88 -12.47 10.93
C LEU A 53 -2.01 -13.29 10.27
N VAL A 54 -2.34 -14.43 10.85
CA VAL A 54 -3.41 -15.30 10.37
C VAL A 54 -4.75 -14.60 10.48
N GLY A 55 -5.06 -14.01 11.64
CA GLY A 55 -6.29 -13.26 11.87
C GLY A 55 -6.45 -12.09 10.89
N LEU A 56 -5.38 -11.32 10.64
CA LEU A 56 -5.42 -10.17 9.72
C LEU A 56 -5.72 -10.58 8.27
N MET A 57 -5.20 -11.73 7.83
CA MET A 57 -5.47 -12.28 6.50
C MET A 57 -6.88 -12.90 6.41
N ALA A 58 -7.39 -13.46 7.51
CA ALA A 58 -8.71 -14.09 7.60
C ALA A 58 -9.88 -13.10 7.72
N GLU A 59 -9.63 -11.90 8.27
CA GLU A 59 -10.67 -10.93 8.57
C GLU A 59 -11.44 -10.51 7.31
N LYS A 60 -12.78 -10.50 7.41
CA LYS A 60 -13.65 -10.02 6.32
C LYS A 60 -13.40 -8.54 6.06
N LYS A 61 -13.00 -8.22 4.83
CA LYS A 61 -12.69 -6.83 4.44
C LYS A 61 -13.95 -5.99 4.23
N ILE A 62 -13.87 -4.72 4.61
CA ILE A 62 -14.84 -3.68 4.24
C ILE A 62 -14.80 -3.52 2.71
N LYS A 63 -15.95 -3.28 2.07
CA LYS A 63 -16.01 -3.10 0.61
C LYS A 63 -15.08 -1.96 0.17
N GLY A 64 -14.14 -2.27 -0.72
CA GLY A 64 -13.14 -1.33 -1.23
C GLY A 64 -11.84 -1.30 -0.42
N PHE A 65 -11.77 -1.97 0.74
CA PHE A 65 -10.53 -2.11 1.50
C PHE A 65 -9.72 -3.30 1.01
N VAL A 66 -8.40 -3.14 1.00
CA VAL A 66 -7.43 -4.21 0.68
C VAL A 66 -6.73 -4.77 1.92
N ILE A 67 -6.95 -4.15 3.08
CA ILE A 67 -6.42 -4.51 4.40
C ILE A 67 -7.58 -4.69 5.39
N SER A 68 -7.34 -5.44 6.45
CA SER A 68 -8.30 -5.60 7.56
C SER A 68 -8.58 -4.28 8.29
N GLU A 69 -9.76 -4.17 8.90
CA GLU A 69 -10.14 -3.06 9.76
C GLU A 69 -9.21 -2.95 10.97
N THR A 70 -8.79 -4.08 11.52
CA THR A 70 -7.82 -4.13 12.62
C THR A 70 -6.50 -3.42 12.26
N VAL A 71 -5.93 -3.70 11.09
CA VAL A 71 -4.72 -3.00 10.61
C VAL A 71 -5.02 -1.55 10.24
N PHE A 72 -6.22 -1.27 9.72
CA PHE A 72 -6.60 0.07 9.32
C PHE A 72 -6.60 1.06 10.49
N PHE A 73 -7.01 0.66 11.69
CA PHE A 73 -6.92 1.53 12.88
C PHE A 73 -5.48 1.88 13.24
N ILE A 74 -4.56 0.91 13.16
CA ILE A 74 -3.13 1.17 13.35
C ILE A 74 -2.63 2.10 12.23
N PHE A 75 -3.06 1.85 11.00
CA PHE A 75 -2.67 2.67 9.85
C PHE A 75 -3.11 4.12 10.01
N ILE A 76 -4.34 4.40 10.47
CA ILE A 76 -4.83 5.77 10.69
C ILE A 76 -3.88 6.52 11.62
N VAL A 77 -3.60 5.96 12.80
CA VAL A 77 -2.76 6.64 13.80
C VAL A 77 -1.34 6.79 13.29
N MET A 78 -0.76 5.73 12.73
CA MET A 78 0.65 5.74 12.34
C MET A 78 0.89 6.54 11.05
N ALA A 79 -0.07 6.59 10.12
CA ALA A 79 0.03 7.43 8.93
C ALA A 79 0.01 8.91 9.27
N SER A 80 -0.94 9.35 10.10
CA SER A 80 -0.98 10.73 10.58
C SER A 80 0.29 11.07 11.37
N ARG A 81 0.69 10.20 12.30
CA ARG A 81 1.90 10.41 13.11
C ARG A 81 3.17 10.57 12.28
N ARG A 82 3.33 9.85 11.16
CA ARG A 82 4.50 10.00 10.27
C ARG A 82 4.63 11.41 9.69
N LEU A 83 3.51 12.09 9.44
CA LEU A 83 3.51 13.46 8.93
C LEU A 83 3.59 14.47 10.09
N GLU A 84 2.73 14.32 11.10
CA GLU A 84 2.60 15.28 12.19
C GLU A 84 3.82 15.33 13.11
N ALA A 85 4.52 14.20 13.30
CA ALA A 85 5.70 14.15 14.17
C ALA A 85 7.00 14.56 13.46
N ASP A 86 7.00 14.72 12.13
CA ASP A 86 8.20 15.12 11.39
C ASP A 86 8.22 16.63 11.17
N ARG A 87 9.31 17.27 11.59
CA ARG A 87 9.51 18.70 11.40
C ARG A 87 9.46 19.11 9.92
N PHE A 88 9.92 18.26 9.00
CA PHE A 88 10.00 18.57 7.57
C PHE A 88 8.66 18.51 6.83
N PHE A 89 7.63 17.94 7.47
CA PHE A 89 6.23 18.01 7.02
C PHE A 89 5.37 18.98 7.84
N THR A 90 5.96 19.62 8.86
CA THR A 90 5.28 20.57 9.74
C THR A 90 6.04 21.89 9.77
N SER A 91 6.77 22.19 10.84
CA SER A 91 7.45 23.46 11.08
C SER A 91 8.39 23.91 9.95
N TYR A 92 9.06 22.97 9.28
CA TYR A 92 10.05 23.20 8.23
C TYR A 92 9.50 22.89 6.83
N PHE A 93 8.19 22.68 6.67
CA PHE A 93 7.56 22.57 5.36
C PHE A 93 7.30 23.97 4.77
N ASN A 94 8.37 24.66 4.41
CA ASN A 94 8.35 26.06 3.95
C ASN A 94 9.44 26.35 2.89
N GLU A 95 9.34 27.51 2.23
CA GLU A 95 10.27 27.90 1.17
C GLU A 95 11.70 28.17 1.65
N GLU A 96 11.92 28.48 2.93
CA GLU A 96 13.27 28.67 3.48
C GLU A 96 14.03 27.34 3.50
N THR A 97 13.35 26.26 3.90
CA THR A 97 13.95 24.91 3.96
C THR A 97 14.00 24.24 2.59
N TYR A 98 12.93 24.34 1.80
CA TYR A 98 12.81 23.61 0.53
C TYR A 98 13.23 24.42 -0.70
N THR A 99 13.53 25.71 -0.55
CA THR A 99 13.54 26.72 -1.62
C THR A 99 12.16 26.92 -2.26
N LYS A 100 11.90 28.12 -2.79
CA LYS A 100 10.65 28.41 -3.51
C LYS A 100 10.34 27.39 -4.62
N LYS A 101 11.35 27.08 -5.45
CA LYS A 101 11.20 26.13 -6.56
C LYS A 101 11.01 24.69 -6.07
N GLY A 102 11.65 24.30 -4.98
CA GLY A 102 11.50 22.96 -4.41
C GLY A 102 10.13 22.75 -3.77
N LEU A 103 9.61 23.75 -3.05
CA LEU A 103 8.27 23.67 -2.47
C LEU A 103 7.19 23.69 -3.56
N GLU A 104 7.35 24.53 -4.60
CA GLU A 104 6.47 24.52 -5.78
C GLU A 104 6.47 23.16 -6.47
N TRP A 105 7.63 22.50 -6.58
CA TRP A 105 7.72 21.15 -7.15
C TRP A 105 6.91 20.12 -6.35
N VAL A 106 6.96 20.18 -5.02
CA VAL A 106 6.15 19.31 -4.15
C VAL A 106 4.66 19.62 -4.35
N ASN A 107 4.28 20.90 -4.29
CA ASN A 107 2.88 21.34 -4.39
C ASN A 107 2.23 21.19 -5.77
N THR A 108 3.01 20.88 -6.81
CA THR A 108 2.52 20.64 -8.17
C THR A 108 2.56 19.16 -8.56
N THR A 109 3.06 18.28 -7.68
CA THR A 109 3.15 16.84 -7.91
C THR A 109 2.12 16.14 -7.02
N GLU A 110 0.99 15.73 -7.60
CA GLU A 110 -0.14 15.17 -6.83
C GLU A 110 -0.09 13.65 -6.75
N ASN A 111 0.52 12.98 -7.74
CA ASN A 111 0.43 11.54 -7.86
C ASN A 111 1.66 10.91 -8.56
N LEU A 112 1.76 9.57 -8.49
CA LEU A 112 2.85 8.84 -9.13
C LEU A 112 2.84 8.96 -10.67
N ARG A 113 1.67 9.15 -11.29
CA ARG A 113 1.56 9.34 -12.74
C ARG A 113 2.28 10.63 -13.17
N ASP A 114 2.20 11.72 -12.40
CA ASP A 114 2.91 12.98 -12.69
C ASP A 114 4.43 12.76 -12.73
N VAL A 115 4.96 11.96 -11.79
CA VAL A 115 6.38 11.62 -11.73
C VAL A 115 6.79 10.75 -12.92
N ILE A 116 6.03 9.70 -13.24
CA ILE A 116 6.33 8.84 -14.40
C ILE A 116 6.24 9.65 -15.69
N GLN A 117 5.22 10.50 -15.86
CA GLN A 117 5.04 11.36 -17.02
C GLN A 117 6.23 12.30 -17.21
N ARG A 118 6.76 12.86 -16.12
CA ARG A 118 7.90 13.78 -16.15
C ARG A 118 9.17 13.13 -16.70
N HIS A 119 9.43 11.86 -16.36
CA HIS A 119 10.65 11.15 -16.76
C HIS A 119 10.47 10.26 -18.00
N TYR A 120 9.26 9.74 -18.22
CA TYR A 120 8.90 8.78 -19.26
C TYR A 120 7.52 9.09 -19.90
N PRO A 121 7.37 10.25 -20.54
CA PRO A 121 6.06 10.74 -21.02
C PRO A 121 5.38 9.79 -22.02
N LYS A 122 6.16 9.11 -22.86
CA LYS A 122 5.64 8.15 -23.85
C LYS A 122 5.01 6.91 -23.22
N ILE A 123 5.40 6.56 -21.98
CA ILE A 123 4.88 5.37 -21.30
C ILE A 123 3.46 5.64 -20.81
N THR A 124 3.24 6.76 -20.12
CA THR A 124 1.92 7.12 -19.59
C THR A 124 0.91 7.34 -20.70
N GLU A 125 1.31 8.00 -21.79
CA GLU A 125 0.43 8.25 -22.94
C GLU A 125 0.00 6.96 -23.64
N LYS A 126 0.93 6.02 -23.84
CA LYS A 126 0.67 4.81 -24.63
C LYS A 126 0.05 3.68 -23.80
N TRP A 127 0.40 3.54 -22.54
CA TRP A 127 0.16 2.31 -21.77
C TRP A 127 -0.68 2.52 -20.50
N MET A 128 -1.02 3.75 -20.11
CA MET A 128 -1.77 4.01 -18.87
C MET A 128 -3.13 4.66 -19.17
N ASN A 129 -4.17 3.84 -19.24
CA ASN A 129 -5.55 4.27 -19.41
C ASN A 129 -6.20 4.67 -18.06
N SER A 130 -5.76 4.07 -16.96
CA SER A 130 -6.26 4.36 -15.62
C SER A 130 -6.00 5.80 -15.16
N SER A 131 -6.85 6.30 -14.27
CA SER A 131 -6.67 7.63 -13.64
C SER A 131 -5.49 7.68 -12.65
N SER A 132 -5.12 6.54 -12.06
CA SER A 132 -4.02 6.39 -11.11
C SER A 132 -3.00 5.37 -11.62
N ALA A 133 -1.71 5.65 -11.40
CA ALA A 133 -0.63 4.72 -11.72
C ALA A 133 -0.57 3.47 -10.81
N PHE A 134 -1.32 3.48 -9.69
CA PHE A 134 -1.45 2.34 -8.77
C PHE A 134 -2.62 1.40 -9.10
N SER A 135 -3.55 1.82 -9.97
CA SER A 135 -4.58 0.94 -10.50
C SER A 135 -4.01 0.03 -11.59
N VAL A 136 -4.74 -1.02 -11.99
CA VAL A 136 -4.39 -1.77 -13.21
C VAL A 136 -4.51 -0.83 -14.41
N TRP A 137 -3.44 -0.66 -15.17
CA TRP A 137 -3.30 0.40 -16.17
C TRP A 137 -4.30 0.32 -17.33
N ASP A 138 -4.82 -0.87 -17.65
CA ASP A 138 -5.85 -1.06 -18.68
C ASP A 138 -7.27 -0.75 -18.18
N SER A 139 -7.44 -0.47 -16.88
CA SER A 139 -8.74 -0.15 -16.30
C SER A 139 -9.33 1.10 -16.95
N LEU A 140 -10.66 1.10 -17.12
CA LEU A 140 -11.36 2.29 -17.55
C LEU A 140 -11.17 3.43 -16.53
N PRO A 141 -11.11 4.69 -16.99
CA PRO A 141 -11.11 5.84 -16.10
C PRO A 141 -12.35 5.85 -15.21
N ASN A 142 -12.20 6.32 -13.97
CA ASN A 142 -13.33 6.47 -13.06
C ASN A 142 -14.38 7.45 -13.65
N THR A 143 -15.64 7.02 -13.71
CA THR A 143 -16.74 7.92 -14.05
C THR A 143 -16.97 8.92 -12.92
N HIS A 144 -17.18 10.19 -13.26
CA HIS A 144 -17.49 11.22 -12.27
C HIS A 144 -18.81 10.90 -11.55
N ASN A 145 -18.78 10.84 -10.22
CA ASN A 145 -19.99 10.71 -9.42
C ASN A 145 -20.51 12.13 -9.08
N PRO A 146 -21.71 12.51 -9.55
CA PRO A 146 -22.23 13.87 -9.39
C PRO A 146 -22.61 14.21 -7.95
N ILE A 147 -22.75 13.22 -7.06
CA ILE A 147 -23.04 13.45 -5.65
C ILE A 147 -21.77 14.00 -4.97
N PRO A 148 -21.86 15.14 -4.27
CA PRO A 148 -20.75 15.70 -3.50
C PRO A 148 -20.13 14.68 -2.54
N LEU A 149 -18.80 14.66 -2.44
CA LEU A 149 -18.05 13.60 -1.74
C LEU A 149 -18.56 13.33 -0.31
N TYR A 150 -18.78 14.38 0.48
CA TYR A 150 -19.25 14.28 1.87
C TYR A 150 -20.71 13.86 2.02
N LEU A 151 -21.48 13.78 0.93
CA LEU A 151 -22.90 13.40 0.92
C LEU A 151 -23.13 12.00 0.34
N ARG A 152 -22.06 11.27 -0.01
CA ARG A 152 -22.18 9.92 -0.57
C ARG A 152 -22.49 8.91 0.53
N ILE A 153 -23.42 8.00 0.25
CA ILE A 153 -23.81 6.91 1.15
C ILE A 153 -23.14 5.61 0.68
N PRO A 154 -22.42 4.88 1.54
CA PRO A 154 -21.87 3.57 1.19
C PRO A 154 -22.98 2.55 0.88
N HIS A 155 -22.74 1.69 -0.09
CA HIS A 155 -23.64 0.58 -0.49
C HIS A 155 -22.92 -0.76 -0.39
#